data_AF-A0A4Y4BDV4-F1
#
_entry.id   AF-A0A4Y4BDV4-F1
#
_cell.length_a   1.000
_cell.length_b   1.000
_cell.length_c   1.000
_cell.angle_alpha   90.00
_cell.angle_beta   90.00
_cell.angle_gamma   90.00
#
_symmetry.space_group_name_H-M   'P 1'
#
loop_
_entity.id
_entity.type
_entity.pdbx_description
1 polymer ?
#
loop_
_entity_poly.entity_id
_entity_poly.type
_entity_poly.pdbx_seq_one_letter_code
_entity_poly.pdbx_strand_id
1 'polypeptide(L)'
;MTILQSEDQGKLVWPNGGYEKLLAASMWWIYAGGNASASFYRNVSDLIGDYEYTERSTSAGRGGGSTQVSRRTERIMDVADLDALSVGRMIVFASGCRPALVRARPWFTDKRLRQLVAMRPDRVHHQAEEDVHVSETTEDSFVVDELAIAAAAMDVAAAEKALHSAEEKAAAADDALADANDDVTVAEAKVDDYTSDDAKLPWQVAAAHRELAKKTRAQARAARPHEEAHHELTPAQRKLDVALETLDAAKSTPVTEDDEDESSISLLAWSVPLTTAPPELVEWVEGTFQDYLTGTVGLVKSGRWCSRWTEHPDAVHRLAGIYDEWTLMRLRIKGAPSLHTFYREILDYHIPQLTSREDGVFQRCDGAGHEPHERMDTD
;
A
#
# COMPACT_ATOMS: atom_id res chain seq x y z
N MET A 1 10.90 -12.80 -12.65
CA MET A 1 10.83 -11.64 -13.57
C MET A 1 10.35 -10.45 -12.75
N THR A 2 11.16 -9.40 -12.66
CA THR A 2 10.86 -8.21 -11.84
C THR A 2 10.43 -7.05 -12.73
N ILE A 3 9.35 -6.36 -12.38
CA ILE A 3 8.82 -5.22 -13.13
C ILE A 3 8.72 -4.02 -12.18
N LEU A 4 9.33 -2.90 -12.56
CA LEU A 4 9.36 -1.68 -11.77
C LEU A 4 8.90 -0.50 -12.62
N GLN A 5 8.21 0.46 -11.99
CA GLN A 5 7.79 1.70 -12.66
C GLN A 5 8.89 2.77 -12.61
N SER A 6 9.77 2.72 -11.61
CA SER A 6 10.91 3.65 -11.47
C SER A 6 12.08 3.02 -10.69
N GLU A 7 13.26 3.62 -10.82
CA GLU A 7 14.46 3.26 -10.04
C GLU A 7 14.25 3.50 -8.54
N ASP A 8 13.62 4.63 -8.17
CA ASP A 8 13.39 5.02 -6.79
C ASP A 8 12.46 4.03 -6.07
N GLN A 9 11.47 3.48 -6.79
CA GLN A 9 10.65 2.38 -6.29
C GLN A 9 11.50 1.14 -5.99
N GLY A 10 12.44 0.79 -6.88
CA GLY A 10 13.35 -0.32 -6.67
C GLY A 10 14.24 -0.14 -5.44
N LYS A 11 14.78 1.07 -5.25
CA LYS A 11 15.61 1.40 -4.07
C LYS A 11 14.85 1.40 -2.76
N LEU A 12 13.55 1.70 -2.78
CA LEU A 12 12.67 1.59 -1.62
C LEU A 12 12.44 0.13 -1.22
N VAL A 13 12.20 -0.75 -2.20
CA VAL A 13 11.97 -2.19 -1.96
C VAL A 13 13.27 -2.92 -1.59
N TRP A 14 14.40 -2.54 -2.20
CA TRP A 14 15.72 -3.12 -1.92
C TRP A 14 16.73 -2.04 -1.48
N PRO A 15 16.69 -1.62 -0.20
CA PRO A 15 17.57 -0.58 0.33
C PRO A 15 19.03 -1.05 0.45
N ASN A 16 19.93 -0.15 0.89
CA ASN A 16 21.35 -0.44 1.14
C ASN A 16 22.12 -0.97 -0.08
N GLY A 17 21.75 -0.52 -1.29
CA GLY A 17 22.35 -0.97 -2.54
C GLY A 17 21.80 -2.30 -3.06
N GLY A 18 20.72 -2.82 -2.48
CA GLY A 18 20.10 -4.09 -2.89
C GLY A 18 19.54 -4.02 -4.31
N TYR A 19 18.95 -2.89 -4.69
CA TYR A 19 18.48 -2.64 -6.06
C TYR A 19 19.60 -2.80 -7.10
N GLU A 20 20.76 -2.19 -6.85
CA GLU A 20 21.92 -2.25 -7.73
C GLU A 20 22.47 -3.68 -7.83
N LYS A 21 22.45 -4.44 -6.73
CA LYS A 21 22.83 -5.86 -6.73
C LYS A 21 21.86 -6.71 -7.56
N LEU A 22 20.55 -6.47 -7.44
CA LEU A 22 19.53 -7.17 -8.22
C LEU A 22 19.65 -6.86 -9.71
N LEU A 23 19.85 -5.58 -10.05
CA LEU A 23 20.05 -5.15 -11.44
C LEU A 23 21.33 -5.74 -12.02
N ALA A 24 22.42 -5.78 -11.25
CA ALA A 24 23.69 -6.38 -11.67
C ALA A 24 23.62 -7.91 -11.82
N ALA A 25 22.84 -8.60 -10.98
CA ALA A 25 22.61 -10.03 -11.07
C ALA A 25 21.67 -10.43 -12.24
N SER A 26 20.93 -9.47 -12.79
CA SER A 26 19.97 -9.71 -13.86
C SER A 26 20.70 -9.96 -15.18
N MET A 27 20.60 -11.19 -15.71
CA MET A 27 21.20 -11.52 -17.00
C MET A 27 20.64 -10.65 -18.12
N TRP A 28 19.32 -10.45 -18.13
CA TRP A 28 18.61 -9.57 -19.06
C TRP A 28 17.77 -8.55 -18.29
N TRP A 29 17.76 -7.30 -18.74
CA TRP A 29 16.86 -6.26 -18.24
C TRP A 29 16.43 -5.31 -19.36
N ILE A 30 15.30 -4.64 -19.15
CA ILE A 30 14.62 -3.87 -20.19
C ILE A 30 14.23 -2.50 -19.64
N TYR A 31 14.56 -1.44 -20.38
CA TYR A 31 14.06 -0.10 -20.16
C TYR A 31 12.96 0.22 -21.19
N ALA A 32 11.73 0.49 -20.74
CA ALA A 32 10.56 0.64 -21.61
C ALA A 32 10.06 2.10 -21.77
N GLY A 33 10.86 3.08 -21.36
CA GLY A 33 10.42 4.48 -21.27
C GLY A 33 9.66 4.78 -19.96
N GLY A 34 9.50 6.05 -19.63
CA GLY A 34 8.79 6.50 -18.43
C GLY A 34 9.63 7.45 -17.55
N ASN A 35 9.00 7.99 -16.50
CA ASN A 35 9.59 8.98 -15.60
C ASN A 35 10.67 8.34 -14.71
N ALA A 36 11.93 8.61 -15.02
CA ALA A 36 13.07 8.13 -14.23
C ALA A 36 13.93 9.29 -13.72
N SER A 37 14.80 9.01 -12.75
CA SER A 37 15.71 10.01 -12.19
C SER A 37 16.76 10.45 -13.24
N ALA A 38 17.22 11.70 -13.17
CA ALA A 38 18.29 12.19 -14.05
C ALA A 38 19.58 11.36 -13.93
N SER A 39 19.85 10.80 -12.75
CA SER A 39 20.96 9.87 -12.51
C SER A 39 20.78 8.55 -13.23
N PHE A 40 19.56 8.00 -13.25
CA PHE A 40 19.24 6.77 -13.96
C PHE A 40 19.45 6.94 -15.47
N TYR A 41 18.91 8.00 -16.07
CA TYR A 41 19.08 8.25 -17.51
C TYR A 41 20.55 8.34 -17.92
N ARG A 42 21.40 8.99 -17.10
CA ARG A 42 22.84 9.05 -17.35
C ARG A 42 23.47 7.66 -17.34
N ASN A 43 23.14 6.83 -16.35
CA ASN A 43 23.62 5.46 -16.27
C ASN A 43 23.20 4.64 -17.51
N VAL A 44 21.92 4.73 -17.91
CA VAL A 44 21.42 4.07 -19.13
C VAL A 44 22.17 4.56 -20.38
N SER A 45 22.36 5.87 -20.53
CA SER A 45 23.10 6.47 -21.65
C SER A 45 24.57 6.02 -21.68
N ASP A 46 25.22 5.91 -20.51
CA ASP A 46 26.57 5.37 -20.34
C ASP A 46 26.65 3.90 -20.74
N LEU A 47 25.64 3.10 -20.38
CA LEU A 47 25.63 1.68 -20.72
C LEU A 47 25.36 1.41 -22.21
N ILE A 48 24.58 2.27 -22.88
CA ILE A 48 24.39 2.21 -24.34
C ILE A 48 25.70 2.57 -25.05
N GLY A 49 26.39 3.58 -24.53
CA GLY A 49 27.68 4.03 -25.00
C GLY A 49 27.63 4.92 -26.24
N ASP A 50 28.78 5.01 -26.89
CA ASP A 50 29.01 5.96 -27.98
C ASP A 50 29.12 5.29 -29.35
N TYR A 51 28.85 6.08 -30.37
CA TYR A 51 29.04 5.78 -31.77
C TYR A 51 30.20 6.62 -32.32
N GLU A 52 31.25 5.94 -32.79
CA GLU A 52 32.35 6.59 -33.50
C GLU A 52 32.07 6.62 -35.00
N TYR A 53 32.06 7.81 -35.58
CA TYR A 53 31.94 7.99 -37.03
C TYR A 53 33.08 8.85 -37.57
N THR A 54 33.36 8.66 -38.86
CA THR A 54 34.40 9.41 -39.55
C THR A 54 33.76 10.47 -40.44
N GLU A 55 34.04 11.72 -40.14
CA GLU A 55 33.59 12.88 -40.92
C GLU A 55 34.66 13.25 -41.94
N ARG A 56 34.29 13.28 -43.22
CA ARG A 56 35.18 13.69 -44.30
C ARG A 56 34.80 15.08 -44.75
N SER A 57 35.66 16.05 -44.46
CA SER A 57 35.55 17.41 -44.97
C SER A 57 36.41 17.55 -46.22
N THR A 58 35.77 17.91 -47.33
CA THR A 58 36.44 18.23 -48.60
C THR A 58 36.31 19.72 -48.85
N SER A 59 37.43 20.43 -48.91
CA SER A 59 37.46 21.83 -49.30
C SER A 59 38.10 21.98 -50.68
N ALA A 60 37.49 22.81 -51.53
CA ALA A 60 38.00 23.09 -52.87
C ALA A 60 38.35 24.58 -52.99
N GLY A 61 39.61 24.87 -53.25
CA GLY A 61 40.13 26.22 -53.48
C GLY A 61 40.91 26.33 -54.79
N ARG A 62 41.21 27.55 -55.22
CA ARG A 62 41.86 27.87 -56.51
C ARG A 62 43.28 27.29 -56.69
N GLY A 63 43.86 26.68 -55.64
CA GLY A 63 45.20 26.09 -55.63
C GLY A 63 45.27 24.58 -55.33
N GLY A 64 44.14 23.86 -55.32
CA GLY A 64 44.07 22.42 -55.04
C GLY A 64 43.05 22.07 -53.96
N GLY A 65 42.51 20.85 -54.01
CA GLY A 65 41.54 20.34 -53.04
C GLY A 65 42.22 19.58 -51.89
N SER A 66 41.79 19.84 -50.66
CA SER A 66 42.25 19.12 -49.47
C SER A 66 41.11 18.27 -48.92
N THR A 67 41.43 17.02 -48.56
CA THR A 67 40.49 16.11 -47.89
C THR A 67 40.98 15.87 -46.48
N GLN A 68 40.25 16.40 -45.51
CA GLN A 68 40.51 16.17 -44.09
C GLN A 68 39.54 15.11 -43.58
N VAL A 69 40.09 14.08 -42.94
CA VAL A 69 39.32 12.99 -42.33
C VAL A 69 39.45 13.14 -40.83
N SER A 70 38.33 13.42 -40.15
CA SER A 70 38.27 13.57 -38.70
C SER A 70 37.44 12.44 -38.10
N ARG A 71 37.91 11.82 -37.02
CA ARG A 71 37.10 10.89 -36.23
C ARG A 71 36.40 11.66 -35.13
N ARG A 72 35.10 11.43 -34.98
CA ARG A 72 34.28 12.00 -33.90
C ARG A 72 33.50 10.88 -33.21
N THR A 73 33.27 11.09 -31.93
CA THR A 73 32.51 10.18 -31.08
C THR A 73 31.29 10.94 -30.58
N GLU A 74 30.12 10.34 -30.75
CA GLU A 74 28.83 10.91 -30.32
C GLU A 74 28.05 9.87 -29.55
N ARG A 75 27.30 10.29 -28.54
CA ARG A 75 26.47 9.39 -27.73
C ARG A 75 25.38 8.77 -28.61
N ILE A 76 25.14 7.47 -28.49
CA ILE A 76 24.10 6.79 -29.29
C ILE A 76 22.69 7.27 -28.92
N MET A 77 22.44 7.48 -27.63
CA MET A 77 21.22 8.10 -27.09
C MET A 77 21.59 8.94 -25.86
N ASP A 78 21.25 10.22 -25.89
CA ASP A 78 21.45 11.10 -24.73
C ASP A 78 20.28 11.01 -23.72
N VAL A 79 20.34 11.80 -22.65
CA VAL A 79 19.28 11.84 -21.64
C VAL A 79 17.95 12.34 -22.22
N ALA A 80 17.98 13.27 -23.18
CA ALA A 80 16.78 13.81 -23.80
C ALA A 80 16.13 12.78 -24.75
N ASP A 81 16.94 12.00 -25.47
CA ASP A 81 16.47 10.89 -26.32
C ASP A 81 15.80 9.79 -25.49
N LEU A 82 16.34 9.48 -24.32
CA LEU A 82 15.79 8.48 -23.40
C LEU A 82 14.47 8.96 -22.75
N ASP A 83 14.38 10.24 -22.40
CA ASP A 83 13.15 10.85 -21.88
C ASP A 83 12.06 10.93 -22.97
N ALA A 84 12.46 11.25 -24.20
CA ALA A 84 11.58 11.31 -25.36
C ALA A 84 11.30 9.95 -26.02
N LEU A 85 11.65 8.83 -25.36
CA LEU A 85 11.50 7.49 -25.93
C LEU A 85 10.03 7.21 -26.25
N SER A 86 9.74 7.00 -27.53
CA SER A 86 8.36 6.81 -27.99
C SER A 86 7.71 5.57 -27.37
N VAL A 87 6.45 5.69 -26.97
CA VAL A 87 5.65 4.58 -26.42
C VAL A 87 5.73 3.33 -27.30
N GLY A 88 5.95 2.19 -26.67
CA GLY A 88 6.09 0.91 -27.35
C GLY A 88 7.48 0.66 -27.96
N ARG A 89 8.46 1.52 -27.71
CA ARG A 89 9.88 1.18 -27.88
C ARG A 89 10.51 0.88 -26.53
N MET A 90 11.45 -0.06 -26.52
CA MET A 90 12.19 -0.44 -25.32
C MET A 90 13.64 -0.69 -25.67
N ILE A 91 14.53 -0.51 -24.71
CA ILE A 91 15.94 -0.84 -24.82
C ILE A 91 16.18 -2.10 -24.00
N VAL A 92 16.71 -3.13 -24.65
CA VAL A 92 17.00 -4.42 -24.03
C VAL A 92 18.50 -4.52 -23.79
N PHE A 93 18.86 -4.77 -22.55
CA PHE A 93 20.20 -5.10 -22.11
C PHE A 93 20.25 -6.59 -21.85
N ALA A 94 21.12 -7.29 -22.57
CA ALA A 94 21.33 -8.72 -22.40
C ALA A 94 22.83 -8.96 -22.21
N SER A 95 23.19 -9.74 -21.18
CA SER A 95 24.57 -10.13 -20.93
C SER A 95 25.21 -10.72 -22.19
N GLY A 96 26.42 -10.26 -22.51
CA GLY A 96 27.19 -10.70 -23.70
C GLY A 96 26.81 -10.03 -25.02
N CYS A 97 25.81 -9.14 -25.04
CA CYS A 97 25.33 -8.47 -26.25
C CYS A 97 25.35 -6.93 -26.10
N ARG A 98 25.46 -6.21 -27.23
CA ARG A 98 25.24 -4.75 -27.23
C ARG A 98 23.76 -4.45 -26.97
N PRO A 99 23.44 -3.35 -26.26
CA PRO A 99 22.05 -2.96 -26.03
C PRO A 99 21.29 -2.78 -27.34
N ALA A 100 20.03 -3.22 -27.37
CA ALA A 100 19.21 -3.21 -28.58
C ALA A 100 17.90 -2.45 -28.36
N LEU A 101 17.60 -1.53 -29.27
CA LEU A 101 16.29 -0.86 -29.34
C LEU A 101 15.28 -1.79 -30.02
N VAL A 102 14.27 -2.22 -29.27
CA VAL A 102 13.19 -3.11 -29.73
C VAL A 102 11.85 -2.39 -29.77
N ARG A 103 10.91 -2.93 -30.54
CA ARG A 103 9.52 -2.46 -30.60
C ARG A 103 8.59 -3.49 -29.98
N ALA A 104 7.84 -3.07 -28.97
CA ALA A 104 6.76 -3.83 -28.35
C ALA A 104 5.68 -4.16 -29.40
N ARG A 105 5.19 -5.40 -29.38
CA ARG A 105 4.00 -5.79 -30.15
C ARG A 105 2.90 -6.18 -29.17
N PRO A 106 1.92 -5.29 -28.91
CA PRO A 106 0.85 -5.60 -27.98
C PRO A 106 0.08 -6.83 -28.47
N TRP A 107 -0.10 -7.80 -27.57
CA TRP A 107 -0.68 -9.09 -27.92
C TRP A 107 -2.10 -8.95 -28.49
N PHE A 108 -2.86 -7.96 -28.02
CA PHE A 108 -4.21 -7.69 -28.49
C PHE A 108 -4.26 -7.09 -29.89
N THR A 109 -3.17 -6.52 -30.43
CA THR A 109 -3.12 -6.00 -31.80
C THR A 109 -2.68 -7.04 -32.84
N ASP A 110 -2.03 -8.11 -32.41
CA ASP A 110 -1.53 -9.16 -33.31
C ASP A 110 -2.41 -10.41 -33.23
N LYS A 111 -2.95 -10.83 -34.38
CA LYS A 111 -3.85 -12.00 -34.48
C LYS A 111 -3.20 -13.29 -33.95
N ARG A 112 -1.91 -13.51 -34.20
CA ARG A 112 -1.17 -14.69 -33.75
C ARG A 112 -0.94 -14.63 -32.24
N LEU A 113 -0.57 -13.46 -31.69
CA LEU A 113 -0.39 -13.31 -30.25
C LEU A 113 -1.72 -13.45 -29.50
N ARG A 114 -2.81 -12.92 -30.05
CA ARG A 114 -4.16 -13.08 -29.48
C ARG A 114 -4.59 -14.55 -29.46
N GLN A 115 -4.29 -15.31 -30.51
CA GLN A 115 -4.53 -16.76 -30.54
C GLN A 115 -3.68 -17.50 -29.51
N LEU A 116 -2.41 -17.14 -29.33
CA LEU A 116 -1.54 -17.74 -28.31
C LEU A 116 -2.01 -17.44 -26.89
N VAL A 117 -2.46 -16.22 -26.61
CA VAL A 117 -3.02 -15.85 -25.29
C VAL A 117 -4.37 -16.53 -25.05
N ALA A 118 -5.21 -16.68 -26.08
CA ALA A 118 -6.51 -17.36 -25.98
C ALA A 118 -6.40 -18.91 -25.91
N MET A 119 -5.29 -19.48 -26.39
CA MET A 119 -5.00 -20.92 -26.28
C MET A 119 -4.34 -21.28 -24.93
N ARG A 120 -4.11 -20.30 -24.05
CA ARG A 120 -3.61 -20.56 -22.71
C ARG A 120 -4.74 -21.24 -21.93
N PRO A 121 -4.58 -22.49 -21.47
CA PRO A 121 -5.61 -23.14 -20.65
C PRO A 121 -5.85 -22.31 -19.38
N ASP A 122 -7.11 -22.20 -18.98
CA ASP A 122 -7.51 -21.59 -17.71
C ASP A 122 -6.64 -22.14 -16.57
N ARG A 123 -6.05 -21.23 -15.79
CA ARG A 123 -5.35 -21.45 -14.52
C ARG A 123 -4.65 -22.82 -14.39
N VAL A 124 -3.42 -22.91 -14.89
CA VAL A 124 -2.43 -23.74 -14.21
C VAL A 124 -1.99 -22.92 -13.00
N HIS A 125 -2.46 -23.33 -11.81
CA HIS A 125 -1.73 -23.06 -10.57
C HIS A 125 -0.27 -23.37 -10.88
N HIS A 126 0.63 -22.39 -10.76
CA HIS A 126 2.06 -22.68 -10.79
C HIS A 126 2.38 -23.47 -9.51
N GLN A 127 2.08 -24.77 -9.49
CA GLN A 127 2.96 -25.75 -8.90
C GLN A 127 4.20 -25.71 -9.79
N ALA A 128 5.20 -24.91 -9.40
CA ALA A 128 6.53 -25.12 -9.92
C ALA A 128 7.00 -26.45 -9.35
N GLU A 129 7.16 -27.41 -10.26
CA GLU A 129 7.70 -28.74 -10.00
C GLU A 129 9.00 -28.65 -9.19
N GLU A 130 8.95 -29.20 -7.98
CA GLU A 130 10.09 -29.86 -7.37
C GLU A 130 10.54 -30.98 -8.31
N ASP A 131 11.65 -30.76 -9.00
CA ASP A 131 12.53 -31.84 -9.44
C ASP A 131 13.93 -31.26 -9.65
N VAL A 132 14.61 -31.00 -8.52
CA VAL A 132 16.06 -30.89 -8.48
C VAL A 132 16.55 -31.78 -7.35
N HIS A 133 16.96 -32.99 -7.73
CA HIS A 133 17.79 -33.84 -6.89
C HIS A 133 19.18 -33.21 -6.82
N VAL A 134 19.41 -32.33 -5.83
CA VAL A 134 20.74 -31.91 -5.41
C VAL A 134 20.87 -32.31 -3.94
N SER A 135 21.71 -33.30 -3.71
CA SER A 135 22.24 -33.61 -2.39
C SER A 135 23.17 -32.48 -1.97
N GLU A 136 22.64 -31.45 -1.32
CA GLU A 136 23.43 -30.52 -0.51
C GLU A 136 22.73 -30.31 0.84
N THR A 137 23.56 -30.32 1.86
CA THR A 137 23.26 -30.17 3.28
C THR A 137 22.26 -29.06 3.57
N THR A 138 21.15 -29.41 4.22
CA THR A 138 20.19 -28.50 4.85
C THR A 138 20.90 -27.64 5.91
N GLU A 139 21.30 -26.43 5.52
CA GLU A 139 21.23 -25.28 6.41
C GLU A 139 19.85 -24.67 6.17
N ASP A 140 19.00 -24.68 7.21
CA ASP A 140 17.72 -23.94 7.22
C ASP A 140 17.98 -22.51 6.76
N SER A 141 17.63 -22.20 5.50
CA SER A 141 17.72 -20.83 5.01
C SER A 141 16.61 -20.05 5.68
N PHE A 142 16.97 -19.21 6.64
CA PHE A 142 16.09 -18.25 7.28
C PHE A 142 15.43 -17.35 6.23
N VAL A 143 14.18 -17.65 5.85
CA VAL A 143 13.38 -16.82 4.94
C VAL A 143 12.50 -15.90 5.78
N VAL A 144 12.69 -14.59 5.64
CA VAL A 144 11.90 -13.57 6.35
C VAL A 144 10.54 -13.33 5.71
N ASP A 145 9.52 -13.03 6.51
CA ASP A 145 8.23 -12.56 6.01
C ASP A 145 8.32 -11.07 5.67
N GLU A 146 8.60 -10.77 4.40
CA GLU A 146 8.69 -9.41 3.87
C GLU A 146 7.39 -8.60 4.06
N LEU A 147 6.22 -9.25 4.11
CA LEU A 147 4.95 -8.57 4.33
C LEU A 147 4.75 -8.22 5.81
N ALA A 148 5.13 -9.10 6.73
CA ALA A 148 5.16 -8.82 8.17
C ALA A 148 6.16 -7.71 8.51
N ILE A 149 7.34 -7.72 7.88
CA ILE A 149 8.34 -6.65 8.02
C ILE A 149 7.78 -5.32 7.50
N ALA A 150 7.15 -5.31 6.33
CA ALA A 150 6.55 -4.10 5.77
C ALA A 150 5.41 -3.54 6.66
N ALA A 151 4.55 -4.41 7.20
CA ALA A 151 3.49 -4.02 8.12
C ALA A 151 4.06 -3.44 9.43
N ALA A 152 5.02 -4.12 10.05
CA ALA A 152 5.67 -3.65 11.27
C ALA A 152 6.43 -2.32 11.05
N ALA A 153 7.05 -2.14 9.87
CA ALA A 153 7.71 -0.89 9.51
C ALA A 153 6.71 0.27 9.34
N MET A 154 5.51 0.00 8.82
CA MET A 154 4.43 1.00 8.77
C MET A 154 3.96 1.41 10.17
N ASP A 155 3.85 0.45 11.09
CA ASP A 155 3.47 0.71 12.48
C ASP A 155 4.53 1.55 13.22
N VAL A 156 5.82 1.28 12.97
CA VAL A 156 6.94 2.13 13.47
C VAL A 156 6.80 3.55 12.94
N ALA A 157 6.62 3.74 11.63
CA ALA A 157 6.47 5.07 11.05
C ALA A 157 5.25 5.83 11.60
N ALA A 158 4.14 5.13 11.86
CA ALA A 158 2.96 5.71 12.50
C ALA A 158 3.23 6.11 13.96
N ALA A 159 3.97 5.29 14.71
CA ALA A 159 4.35 5.56 16.10
C ALA A 159 5.34 6.72 16.23
N GLU A 160 6.36 6.80 15.35
CA GLU A 160 7.30 7.93 15.28
C GLU A 160 6.57 9.25 15.03
N LYS A 161 5.64 9.27 14.06
CA LYS A 161 4.83 10.44 13.77
C LYS A 161 3.96 10.86 14.97
N ALA A 162 3.40 9.89 15.69
CA ALA A 162 2.59 10.15 16.88
C ALA A 162 3.43 10.70 18.03
N LEU A 163 4.64 10.17 18.25
CA LEU A 163 5.59 10.67 19.24
C LEU A 163 6.01 12.10 18.90
N HIS A 164 6.41 12.36 17.65
CA HIS A 164 6.79 13.70 17.22
C HIS A 164 5.66 14.72 17.44
N SER A 165 4.42 14.37 17.10
CA SER A 165 3.27 15.23 17.37
C SER A 165 3.03 15.48 18.87
N ALA A 166 3.32 14.50 19.73
CA ALA A 166 3.22 14.67 21.18
C ALA A 166 4.36 15.56 21.72
N GLU A 167 5.58 15.42 21.20
CA GLU A 167 6.73 16.27 21.53
C GLU A 167 6.47 17.73 21.15
N GLU A 168 5.94 17.99 19.95
CA GLU A 168 5.56 19.35 19.51
C GLU A 168 4.50 19.97 20.44
N LYS A 169 3.50 19.19 20.87
CA LYS A 169 2.50 19.66 21.84
C LYS A 169 3.12 19.96 23.21
N ALA A 170 4.01 19.10 23.69
CA ALA A 170 4.67 19.29 24.98
C ALA A 170 5.55 20.55 24.94
N ALA A 171 6.35 20.74 23.89
CA ALA A 171 7.16 21.93 23.70
C ALA A 171 6.30 23.22 23.65
N ALA A 172 5.18 23.20 22.91
CA ALA A 172 4.27 24.34 22.88
C ALA A 172 3.63 24.63 24.25
N ALA A 173 3.38 23.59 25.06
CA ALA A 173 2.83 23.76 26.40
C ALA A 173 3.90 24.26 27.41
N ASP A 174 5.16 23.85 27.24
CA ASP A 174 6.32 24.36 27.99
C ASP A 174 6.50 25.87 27.77
N ASP A 175 6.51 26.30 26.50
CA ASP A 175 6.62 27.71 26.14
C ASP A 175 5.45 28.52 26.74
N ALA A 176 4.22 28.01 26.62
CA ALA A 176 3.04 28.68 27.17
C ALA A 176 3.05 28.79 28.70
N LEU A 177 3.58 27.78 29.40
CA LEU A 177 3.73 27.83 30.85
C LEU A 177 4.87 28.76 31.27
N ALA A 178 5.97 28.78 30.53
CA ALA A 178 7.08 29.70 30.74
C ALA A 178 6.63 31.16 30.59
N ASP A 179 5.92 31.50 29.50
CA ASP A 179 5.35 32.82 29.27
C ASP A 179 4.40 33.23 30.42
N ALA A 180 3.58 32.30 30.91
CA ALA A 180 2.65 32.56 32.00
C ALA A 180 3.35 32.73 33.36
N ASN A 181 4.47 32.05 33.59
CA ASN A 181 5.32 32.22 34.77
C ASN A 181 5.99 33.60 34.76
N ASP A 182 6.58 34.00 33.63
CA ASP A 182 7.21 35.31 33.45
C ASP A 182 6.21 36.44 33.68
N ASP A 183 4.99 36.29 33.15
CA ASP A 183 3.86 37.20 33.35
C ASP A 183 3.50 37.40 34.84
N VAL A 184 3.61 36.33 35.65
CA VAL A 184 3.38 36.39 37.10
C VAL A 184 4.56 37.10 37.77
N THR A 185 5.80 36.75 37.45
CA THR A 185 7.00 37.39 38.01
C THR A 185 7.01 38.90 37.74
N VAL A 186 6.64 39.34 36.54
CA VAL A 186 6.49 40.76 36.21
C VAL A 186 5.39 41.43 37.04
N ALA A 187 4.26 40.76 37.25
CA ALA A 187 3.18 41.30 38.07
C ALA A 187 3.52 41.35 39.57
N GLU A 188 4.29 40.40 40.09
CA GLU A 188 4.80 40.41 41.46
C GLU A 188 5.76 41.58 41.68
N ALA A 189 6.74 41.75 40.79
CA ALA A 189 7.66 42.89 40.84
C ALA A 189 6.92 44.24 40.81
N LYS A 190 5.84 44.34 40.02
CA LYS A 190 4.98 45.53 39.97
C LYS A 190 4.24 45.80 41.28
N VAL A 191 3.77 44.75 41.96
CA VAL A 191 3.12 44.87 43.27
C VAL A 191 4.12 45.35 44.32
N ASP A 192 5.34 44.80 44.32
CA ASP A 192 6.40 45.19 45.26
C ASP A 192 6.82 46.65 45.07
N ASP A 193 7.02 47.08 43.81
CA ASP A 193 7.34 48.48 43.48
C ASP A 193 6.23 49.44 43.93
N TYR A 194 4.97 49.09 43.66
CA TYR A 194 3.85 49.97 44.00
C TYR A 194 3.55 50.02 45.50
N THR A 195 3.86 48.95 46.24
CA THR A 195 3.65 48.88 47.69
C THR A 195 4.76 49.60 48.46
N SER A 196 5.96 49.69 47.88
CA SER A 196 7.11 50.38 48.47
C SER A 196 7.19 51.87 48.13
N ASP A 197 6.45 52.34 47.12
CA ASP A 197 6.37 53.75 46.74
C ASP A 197 5.20 54.48 47.43
N ASP A 198 5.52 55.26 48.47
CA ASP A 198 4.57 56.09 49.23
C ASP A 198 3.81 57.13 48.37
N ALA A 199 4.27 57.43 47.15
CA ALA A 199 3.58 58.33 46.22
C ALA A 199 2.40 57.65 45.51
N LYS A 200 2.25 56.32 45.57
CA LYS A 200 1.14 55.61 44.93
C LYS A 200 -0.16 55.76 45.73
N LEU A 201 -1.25 55.96 44.99
CA LEU A 201 -2.58 56.00 45.58
C LEU A 201 -3.06 54.58 45.95
N PRO A 202 -3.84 54.41 47.03
CA PRO A 202 -4.30 53.08 47.48
C PRO A 202 -5.00 52.24 46.40
N TRP A 203 -5.73 52.89 45.48
CA TRP A 203 -6.40 52.19 44.39
C TRP A 203 -5.44 51.66 43.32
N GLN A 204 -4.26 52.28 43.15
CA GLN A 204 -3.22 51.83 42.21
C GLN A 204 -2.56 50.55 42.73
N VAL A 205 -2.26 50.51 44.04
CA VAL A 205 -1.77 49.30 44.73
C VAL A 205 -2.82 48.18 44.65
N ALA A 206 -4.09 48.49 44.92
CA ALA A 206 -5.18 47.53 44.77
C ALA A 206 -5.36 47.03 43.32
N ALA A 207 -5.12 47.87 42.32
CA ALA A 207 -5.15 47.47 40.91
C ALA A 207 -4.00 46.52 40.55
N ALA A 208 -2.78 46.79 41.04
CA ALA A 208 -1.62 45.90 40.87
C ALA A 208 -1.89 44.51 41.47
N HIS A 209 -2.45 44.42 42.69
CA HIS A 209 -2.83 43.12 43.27
C HIS A 209 -3.89 42.38 42.45
N ARG A 210 -4.87 43.09 41.86
CA ARG A 210 -5.87 42.47 40.98
C ARG A 210 -5.25 41.93 39.69
N GLU A 211 -4.25 42.62 39.15
CA GLU A 211 -3.48 42.20 37.99
C GLU A 211 -2.66 40.95 38.28
N LEU A 212 -1.92 40.93 39.39
CA LEU A 212 -1.21 39.73 39.88
C LEU A 212 -2.18 38.55 40.00
N ALA A 213 -3.31 38.73 40.70
CA ALA A 213 -4.31 37.67 40.84
C ALA A 213 -4.87 37.20 39.48
N LYS A 214 -4.95 38.07 38.46
CA LYS A 214 -5.36 37.69 37.10
C LYS A 214 -4.28 36.83 36.41
N LYS A 215 -3.01 37.20 36.54
CA LYS A 215 -1.87 36.46 35.96
C LYS A 215 -1.67 35.10 36.64
N THR A 216 -1.76 35.02 37.97
CA THR A 216 -1.71 33.73 38.69
C THR A 216 -2.82 32.77 38.26
N ARG A 217 -4.04 33.28 37.99
CA ARG A 217 -5.12 32.45 37.41
C ARG A 217 -4.86 32.04 35.96
N ALA A 218 -4.09 32.80 35.19
CA ALA A 218 -3.69 32.43 33.83
C ALA A 218 -2.62 31.33 33.88
N GLN A 219 -1.60 31.49 34.71
CA GLN A 219 -0.57 30.47 34.99
C GLN A 219 -1.20 29.14 35.43
N ALA A 220 -2.11 29.15 36.41
CA ALA A 220 -2.80 27.95 36.85
C ALA A 220 -3.64 27.27 35.74
N ARG A 221 -4.10 28.04 34.74
CA ARG A 221 -4.80 27.48 33.57
C ARG A 221 -3.85 26.89 32.53
N ALA A 222 -2.61 27.38 32.45
CA ALA A 222 -1.56 26.84 31.58
C ALA A 222 -0.93 25.56 32.15
N ALA A 223 -0.91 25.40 33.48
CA ALA A 223 -0.32 24.23 34.13
C ALA A 223 -0.99 22.89 33.77
N ARG A 224 -2.33 22.86 33.64
CA ARG A 224 -3.07 21.63 33.33
C ARG A 224 -2.77 21.10 31.91
N PRO A 225 -2.87 21.89 30.83
CA PRO A 225 -2.46 21.46 29.49
C PRO A 225 -1.00 21.01 29.41
N HIS A 226 -0.10 21.64 30.16
CA HIS A 226 1.30 21.22 30.27
C HIS A 226 1.44 19.82 30.87
N GLU A 227 0.81 19.55 32.02
CA GLU A 227 0.80 18.19 32.59
C GLU A 227 0.17 17.16 31.66
N GLU A 228 -0.95 17.50 31.01
CA GLU A 228 -1.63 16.63 30.05
C GLU A 228 -0.70 16.29 28.86
N ALA A 229 -0.02 17.28 28.28
CA ALA A 229 0.89 17.08 27.15
C ALA A 229 2.11 16.23 27.51
N HIS A 230 2.73 16.47 28.68
CA HIS A 230 3.86 15.64 29.16
C HIS A 230 3.41 14.20 29.47
N HIS A 231 2.19 14.02 29.99
CA HIS A 231 1.64 12.70 30.22
C HIS A 231 1.40 11.93 28.90
N GLU A 232 1.11 12.62 27.77
CA GLU A 232 0.96 12.00 26.44
C GLU A 232 2.28 11.45 25.86
N LEU A 233 3.45 11.96 26.28
CA LEU A 233 4.75 11.49 25.80
C LEU A 233 5.03 10.03 26.18
N THR A 234 4.75 9.66 27.42
CA THR A 234 5.04 8.31 27.94
C THR A 234 4.32 7.18 27.17
N PRO A 235 3.00 7.23 26.91
CA PRO A 235 2.33 6.23 26.10
C PRO A 235 2.74 6.30 24.61
N ALA A 236 3.11 7.46 24.07
CA ALA A 236 3.61 7.57 22.70
C ALA A 236 4.98 6.87 22.55
N GLN A 237 5.90 7.11 23.49
CA GLN A 237 7.20 6.44 23.54
C GLN A 237 7.04 4.92 23.65
N ARG A 238 6.18 4.44 24.57
CA ARG A 238 5.89 3.01 24.70
C ARG A 238 5.35 2.38 23.41
N LYS A 239 4.52 3.09 22.65
CA LYS A 239 4.01 2.58 21.37
C LYS A 239 5.13 2.44 20.35
N LEU A 240 6.07 3.39 20.31
CA LEU A 240 7.25 3.29 19.45
C LEU A 240 8.14 2.11 19.85
N ASP A 241 8.40 1.94 21.15
CA ASP A 241 9.21 0.83 21.65
C ASP A 241 8.60 -0.53 21.27
N VAL A 242 7.28 -0.70 21.46
CA VAL A 242 6.55 -1.93 21.08
C VAL A 242 6.57 -2.15 19.57
N ALA A 243 6.43 -1.09 18.76
CA ALA A 243 6.48 -1.21 17.30
C ALA A 243 7.88 -1.61 16.82
N LEU A 244 8.94 -1.07 17.43
CA LEU A 244 10.33 -1.44 17.14
C LEU A 244 10.62 -2.89 17.55
N GLU A 245 10.13 -3.32 18.70
CA GLU A 245 10.23 -4.72 19.15
C GLU A 245 9.48 -5.66 18.20
N THR A 246 8.30 -5.26 17.72
CA THR A 246 7.52 -6.02 16.73
C THR A 246 8.25 -6.11 15.38
N LEU A 247 8.92 -5.03 14.96
CA LEU A 247 9.73 -5.02 13.73
C LEU A 247 10.99 -5.89 13.88
N ASP A 248 11.63 -5.89 15.05
CA ASP A 248 12.78 -6.74 15.33
C ASP A 248 12.39 -8.23 15.38
N ALA A 249 11.25 -8.52 16.00
CA ALA A 249 10.62 -9.84 15.96
C ALA A 249 10.31 -10.26 14.53
N ALA A 250 9.65 -9.42 13.72
CA ALA A 250 9.35 -9.73 12.31
C ALA A 250 10.61 -9.98 11.45
N LYS A 251 11.74 -9.34 11.77
CA LYS A 251 13.03 -9.58 11.12
C LYS A 251 13.74 -10.84 11.59
N SER A 252 13.40 -11.34 12.78
CA SER A 252 14.05 -12.46 13.46
C SER A 252 13.19 -13.73 13.50
N THR A 253 11.90 -13.61 13.16
CA THR A 253 10.98 -14.73 12.98
C THR A 253 11.06 -15.18 11.52
N PRO A 254 11.55 -16.39 11.24
CA PRO A 254 11.46 -16.94 9.90
C PRO A 254 9.98 -17.17 9.56
N VAL A 255 9.64 -17.10 8.28
CA VAL A 255 8.48 -17.83 7.77
C VAL A 255 8.71 -19.28 8.16
N THR A 256 8.07 -19.73 9.23
CA THR A 256 7.92 -21.17 9.37
C THR A 256 7.04 -21.56 8.19
N GLU A 257 7.53 -22.47 7.36
CA GLU A 257 6.66 -23.36 6.60
C GLU A 257 5.96 -24.29 7.61
N ASP A 258 5.32 -23.72 8.63
CA ASP A 258 4.32 -24.43 9.37
C ASP A 258 3.09 -24.33 8.50
N ASP A 259 2.68 -25.51 8.04
CA ASP A 259 1.29 -25.85 7.79
C ASP A 259 0.41 -25.21 8.89
N GLU A 260 0.03 -23.93 8.74
CA GLU A 260 -1.19 -23.43 9.33
C GLU A 260 -2.32 -24.11 8.57
N ASP A 261 -2.54 -25.37 8.96
CA ASP A 261 -3.62 -26.25 8.61
C ASP A 261 -4.72 -25.55 7.80
N GLU A 262 -4.61 -25.57 6.47
CA GLU A 262 -5.78 -25.48 5.60
C GLU A 262 -6.86 -26.50 6.05
N SER A 263 -6.44 -27.54 6.77
CA SER A 263 -7.26 -28.57 7.41
C SER A 263 -8.12 -28.11 8.60
N SER A 264 -7.83 -26.96 9.23
CA SER A 264 -8.53 -26.45 10.42
C SER A 264 -9.59 -25.38 10.11
N ILE A 265 -9.55 -24.78 8.91
CA ILE A 265 -10.53 -23.80 8.49
C ILE A 265 -11.77 -24.55 8.00
N SER A 266 -12.84 -24.52 8.80
CA SER A 266 -14.13 -25.08 8.40
C SER A 266 -14.78 -24.19 7.33
N LEU A 267 -14.40 -24.41 6.07
CA LEU A 267 -15.01 -23.75 4.92
C LEU A 267 -16.38 -24.37 4.61
N LEU A 268 -17.42 -23.54 4.62
CA LEU A 268 -18.80 -23.97 4.45
C LEU A 268 -19.04 -24.57 3.06
N ALA A 269 -18.42 -24.03 2.01
CA ALA A 269 -18.50 -24.53 0.65
C ALA A 269 -17.84 -25.89 0.47
N TRP A 270 -17.03 -26.37 1.42
CA TRP A 270 -16.50 -27.73 1.42
C TRP A 270 -17.44 -28.74 2.11
N SER A 271 -18.46 -28.25 2.83
CA SER A 271 -19.51 -29.06 3.47
C SER A 271 -20.72 -29.33 2.57
N VAL A 272 -20.49 -29.63 1.29
CA VAL A 272 -21.57 -29.93 0.33
C VAL A 272 -22.20 -31.31 0.64
N PRO A 273 -23.54 -31.42 0.68
CA PRO A 273 -24.53 -30.41 0.31
C PRO A 273 -24.99 -29.54 1.49
N LEU A 274 -24.96 -28.22 1.29
CA LEU A 274 -25.58 -27.25 2.19
C LEU A 274 -27.09 -27.23 1.96
N THR A 275 -27.79 -28.26 2.44
CA THR A 275 -29.27 -28.34 2.36
C THR A 275 -29.95 -27.39 3.35
N THR A 276 -29.23 -26.95 4.37
CA THR A 276 -29.66 -25.99 5.39
C THR A 276 -28.53 -25.02 5.67
N ALA A 277 -28.85 -23.73 5.83
CA ALA A 277 -27.86 -22.73 6.22
C ALA A 277 -27.33 -23.01 7.64
N PRO A 278 -26.00 -23.16 7.82
CA PRO A 278 -25.40 -23.29 9.14
C PRO A 278 -25.63 -22.03 10.00
N PRO A 279 -25.73 -22.15 11.34
CA PRO A 279 -26.00 -21.00 12.22
C PRO A 279 -24.99 -19.85 12.08
N GLU A 280 -23.70 -20.16 11.91
CA GLU A 280 -22.63 -19.18 11.68
C GLU A 280 -22.83 -18.37 10.39
N LEU A 281 -23.34 -19.00 9.34
CA LEU A 281 -23.67 -18.32 8.09
C LEU A 281 -24.84 -17.37 8.30
N VAL A 282 -25.85 -17.79 9.07
CA VAL A 282 -27.02 -16.95 9.36
C VAL A 282 -26.64 -15.72 10.16
N GLU A 283 -25.86 -15.91 11.22
CA GLU A 283 -25.36 -14.81 12.07
C GLU A 283 -24.54 -13.81 11.26
N TRP A 284 -23.64 -14.29 10.39
CA TRP A 284 -22.86 -13.43 9.54
C TRP A 284 -23.71 -12.70 8.49
N VAL A 285 -24.64 -13.40 7.81
CA VAL A 285 -25.47 -12.77 6.78
C VAL A 285 -26.33 -11.65 7.39
N GLU A 286 -27.00 -11.92 8.50
CA GLU A 286 -27.95 -10.99 9.11
C GLU A 286 -27.27 -9.89 9.93
N GLY A 287 -26.14 -10.18 10.57
CA GLY A 287 -25.45 -9.24 11.46
C GLY A 287 -24.28 -8.48 10.84
N THR A 288 -23.75 -8.93 9.70
CA THR A 288 -22.56 -8.32 9.08
C THR A 288 -22.81 -8.03 7.60
N PHE A 289 -23.18 -9.04 6.83
CA PHE A 289 -23.30 -8.92 5.37
C PHE A 289 -24.42 -7.97 4.94
N GLN A 290 -25.61 -8.07 5.51
CA GLN A 290 -26.74 -7.19 5.16
C GLN A 290 -26.47 -5.73 5.51
N ASP A 291 -25.78 -5.44 6.61
CA ASP A 291 -25.38 -4.08 6.97
C ASP A 291 -24.43 -3.49 5.91
N TYR A 292 -23.50 -4.28 5.38
CA TYR A 292 -22.62 -3.86 4.27
C TYR A 292 -23.37 -3.55 2.98
N LEU A 293 -24.50 -4.21 2.71
CA LEU A 293 -25.30 -3.99 1.50
C LEU A 293 -26.11 -2.69 1.51
N THR A 294 -26.23 -2.02 2.66
CA THR A 294 -27.10 -0.84 2.81
C THR A 294 -26.43 0.51 2.51
N GLY A 295 -25.12 0.55 2.22
CA GLY A 295 -24.38 1.82 2.10
C GLY A 295 -24.10 2.33 0.69
N THR A 296 -23.67 1.48 -0.23
CA THR A 296 -23.11 1.93 -1.52
C THR A 296 -23.13 0.81 -2.55
N VAL A 297 -23.47 1.17 -3.80
CA VAL A 297 -23.53 0.34 -5.02
C VAL A 297 -24.90 -0.31 -5.27
N GLY A 298 -25.68 0.30 -6.17
CA GLY A 298 -26.65 -0.37 -7.07
C GLY A 298 -27.88 -1.11 -6.51
N LEU A 299 -27.74 -1.90 -5.44
CA LEU A 299 -28.77 -2.81 -4.93
C LEU A 299 -30.06 -2.10 -4.52
N VAL A 300 -29.96 -0.95 -3.84
CA VAL A 300 -31.12 -0.24 -3.27
C VAL A 300 -32.07 0.29 -4.34
N LYS A 301 -31.63 0.45 -5.61
CA LYS A 301 -32.47 0.98 -6.68
C LYS A 301 -33.13 -0.08 -7.57
N SER A 302 -32.63 -1.31 -7.61
CA SER A 302 -33.15 -2.33 -8.53
C SER A 302 -33.16 -3.77 -8.03
N GLY A 303 -32.44 -4.11 -6.96
CA GLY A 303 -32.35 -5.49 -6.45
C GLY A 303 -33.52 -5.90 -5.55
N ARG A 304 -33.82 -7.20 -5.47
CA ARG A 304 -34.73 -7.81 -4.49
C ARG A 304 -33.92 -8.60 -3.46
N TRP A 305 -34.28 -8.48 -2.19
CA TRP A 305 -33.74 -9.31 -1.11
C TRP A 305 -34.87 -10.06 -0.43
N CYS A 306 -34.68 -11.36 -0.16
CA CYS A 306 -35.65 -12.19 0.55
C CYS A 306 -35.26 -12.29 2.03
N SER A 307 -36.17 -11.96 2.96
CA SER A 307 -35.94 -12.14 4.40
C SER A 307 -35.86 -13.62 4.81
N ARG A 308 -36.47 -14.52 4.02
CA ARG A 308 -36.37 -15.98 4.17
C ARG A 308 -35.39 -16.57 3.17
N TRP A 309 -34.20 -15.99 3.07
CA TRP A 309 -33.17 -16.43 2.12
C TRP A 309 -32.68 -17.86 2.40
N THR A 310 -32.79 -18.34 3.65
CA THR A 310 -32.41 -19.70 4.06
C THR A 310 -33.27 -20.80 3.43
N GLU A 311 -34.48 -20.46 2.96
CA GLU A 311 -35.38 -21.38 2.24
C GLU A 311 -35.00 -21.54 0.75
N HIS A 312 -33.96 -20.82 0.28
CA HIS A 312 -33.45 -20.89 -1.10
C HIS A 312 -32.10 -21.62 -1.15
N PRO A 313 -32.03 -22.89 -1.59
CA PRO A 313 -30.76 -23.63 -1.64
C PRO A 313 -29.67 -22.91 -2.45
N ASP A 314 -29.98 -22.34 -3.61
CA ASP A 314 -28.97 -21.62 -4.41
C ASP A 314 -28.47 -20.35 -3.69
N ALA A 315 -29.32 -19.67 -2.92
CA ALA A 315 -28.88 -18.54 -2.11
C ALA A 315 -27.95 -18.99 -0.98
N VAL A 316 -28.26 -20.09 -0.30
CA VAL A 316 -27.43 -20.65 0.76
C VAL A 316 -26.04 -21.02 0.23
N HIS A 317 -25.94 -21.70 -0.92
CA HIS A 317 -24.65 -22.08 -1.50
C HIS A 317 -23.82 -20.85 -1.92
N ARG A 318 -24.45 -19.86 -2.55
CA ARG A 318 -23.76 -18.63 -2.96
C ARG A 318 -23.27 -17.82 -1.76
N LEU A 319 -24.11 -17.64 -0.74
CA LEU A 319 -23.75 -16.91 0.47
C LEU A 319 -22.66 -17.64 1.26
N ALA A 320 -22.69 -18.98 1.30
CA ALA A 320 -21.62 -19.78 1.89
C ALA A 320 -20.28 -19.60 1.14
N GLY A 321 -20.29 -19.59 -0.19
CA GLY A 321 -19.08 -19.32 -0.97
C GLY A 321 -18.52 -17.91 -0.74
N ILE A 322 -19.38 -16.90 -0.63
CA ILE A 322 -18.94 -15.54 -0.27
C ILE A 322 -18.37 -15.50 1.15
N TYR A 323 -19.02 -16.18 2.10
CA TYR A 323 -18.58 -16.27 3.50
C TYR A 323 -17.19 -16.90 3.62
N ASP A 324 -16.92 -17.96 2.86
CA ASP A 324 -15.62 -18.64 2.85
C ASP A 324 -14.51 -17.72 2.35
N GLU A 325 -14.70 -17.08 1.20
CA GLU A 325 -13.73 -16.14 0.64
C GLU A 325 -13.52 -14.92 1.54
N TRP A 326 -14.59 -14.44 2.18
CA TRP A 326 -14.51 -13.40 3.20
C TRP A 326 -13.70 -13.84 4.42
N THR A 327 -13.90 -15.09 4.86
CA THR A 327 -13.20 -15.68 6.02
C THR A 327 -11.71 -15.86 5.73
N LEU A 328 -11.37 -16.44 4.58
CA LEU A 328 -9.99 -16.59 4.11
C LEU A 328 -9.28 -15.23 4.01
N MET A 329 -9.96 -14.23 3.43
CA MET A 329 -9.43 -12.87 3.32
C MET A 329 -9.21 -12.23 4.70
N ARG A 330 -10.17 -12.35 5.61
CA ARG A 330 -10.09 -11.78 6.96
C ARG A 330 -8.97 -12.41 7.78
N LEU A 331 -8.78 -13.72 7.64
CA LEU A 331 -7.73 -14.49 8.31
C LEU A 331 -6.35 -14.31 7.64
N ARG A 332 -6.27 -13.58 6.52
CA ARG A 332 -5.04 -13.29 5.77
C ARG A 332 -4.30 -14.57 5.33
N ILE A 333 -5.06 -15.62 5.01
CA ILE A 333 -4.49 -16.88 4.52
C ILE A 333 -3.77 -16.64 3.19
N LYS A 334 -2.62 -17.29 3.02
CA LYS A 334 -1.82 -17.22 1.79
C LYS A 334 -2.68 -17.63 0.60
N GLY A 335 -2.81 -16.74 -0.39
CA GLY A 335 -3.65 -16.97 -1.57
C GLY A 335 -5.11 -16.52 -1.46
N ALA A 336 -5.54 -16.06 -0.28
CA ALA A 336 -6.84 -15.43 -0.12
C ALA A 336 -6.96 -14.14 -0.98
N PRO A 337 -8.17 -13.78 -1.44
CA PRO A 337 -8.35 -12.56 -2.20
C PRO A 337 -8.06 -11.33 -1.35
N SER A 338 -7.43 -10.31 -1.94
CA SER A 338 -7.39 -8.98 -1.33
C SER A 338 -8.81 -8.41 -1.21
N LEU A 339 -9.03 -7.42 -0.35
CA LEU A 339 -10.33 -6.73 -0.25
C LEU A 339 -10.81 -6.21 -1.61
N HIS A 340 -9.91 -5.66 -2.42
CA HIS A 340 -10.24 -5.21 -3.77
C HIS A 340 -10.66 -6.37 -4.69
N THR A 341 -9.95 -7.49 -4.63
CA THR A 341 -10.26 -8.70 -5.40
C THR A 341 -11.59 -9.31 -4.96
N PHE A 342 -11.83 -9.39 -3.65
CA PHE A 342 -13.08 -9.89 -3.08
C PHE A 342 -14.29 -9.09 -3.58
N TYR A 343 -14.22 -7.75 -3.55
CA TYR A 343 -15.30 -6.93 -4.09
C TYR A 343 -15.53 -7.19 -5.59
N ARG A 344 -14.47 -7.10 -6.39
CA ARG A 344 -14.59 -7.13 -7.86
C ARG A 344 -14.95 -8.51 -8.42
N GLU A 345 -14.37 -9.57 -7.85
CA GLU A 345 -14.42 -10.92 -8.44
C GLU A 345 -15.40 -11.85 -7.71
N ILE A 346 -15.66 -11.61 -6.43
CA ILE A 346 -16.57 -12.45 -5.64
C ILE A 346 -17.90 -11.72 -5.41
N LEU A 347 -17.87 -10.58 -4.73
CA LEU A 347 -19.10 -9.89 -4.32
C LEU A 347 -19.89 -9.36 -5.53
N ASP A 348 -19.24 -8.58 -6.40
CA ASP A 348 -19.85 -8.03 -7.61
C ASP A 348 -20.33 -9.13 -8.58
N TYR A 349 -19.71 -10.32 -8.50
CA TYR A 349 -20.12 -11.49 -9.30
C TYR A 349 -21.29 -12.26 -8.69
N HIS A 350 -21.50 -12.30 -7.37
CA HIS A 350 -22.60 -13.08 -6.78
C HIS A 350 -23.84 -12.24 -6.44
N ILE A 351 -23.67 -10.95 -6.18
CA ILE A 351 -24.75 -10.05 -5.79
C ILE A 351 -25.85 -9.92 -6.85
N PRO A 352 -25.56 -9.73 -8.15
CA PRO A 352 -26.60 -9.67 -9.18
C PRO A 352 -27.40 -10.98 -9.28
N GLN A 353 -26.79 -12.12 -9.02
CA GLN A 353 -27.34 -13.46 -9.17
C GLN A 353 -28.28 -13.77 -8.00
N LEU A 354 -28.04 -13.17 -6.84
CA LEU A 354 -28.98 -13.20 -5.73
C LEU A 354 -30.14 -12.21 -5.97
N THR A 355 -29.84 -10.99 -6.39
CA THR A 355 -30.76 -9.85 -6.23
C THR A 355 -31.41 -9.34 -7.53
N SER A 356 -31.00 -9.82 -8.71
CA SER A 356 -31.61 -9.42 -9.99
C SER A 356 -33.10 -9.70 -10.03
N ARG A 357 -33.87 -8.80 -10.66
CA ARG A 357 -35.33 -8.96 -10.84
C ARG A 357 -35.70 -9.89 -11.98
N GLU A 358 -34.79 -10.09 -12.93
CA GLU A 358 -35.06 -10.84 -14.16
C GLU A 358 -34.63 -12.30 -14.04
N ASP A 359 -33.44 -12.53 -13.45
CA ASP A 359 -32.78 -13.85 -13.41
C ASP A 359 -32.16 -14.17 -12.03
N GLY A 360 -32.51 -13.42 -10.99
CA GLY A 360 -31.93 -13.60 -9.65
C GLY A 360 -32.64 -14.67 -8.81
N VAL A 361 -31.95 -15.26 -7.84
CA VAL A 361 -32.55 -16.25 -6.90
C VAL A 361 -33.76 -15.65 -6.17
N PHE A 362 -33.72 -14.36 -5.83
CA PHE A 362 -34.81 -13.67 -5.15
C PHE A 362 -35.80 -13.00 -6.10
N GLN A 363 -35.77 -13.28 -7.41
CA GLN A 363 -36.63 -12.61 -8.39
C GLN A 363 -38.13 -12.76 -8.10
N ARG A 364 -38.55 -13.92 -7.59
CA ARG A 364 -39.94 -14.24 -7.22
C ARG A 364 -40.30 -13.84 -5.78
N CYS A 365 -39.32 -13.36 -5.02
CA CYS A 365 -39.53 -12.87 -3.67
C CYS A 365 -39.77 -11.36 -3.70
N ASP A 366 -40.80 -10.88 -3.01
CA ASP A 366 -41.09 -9.46 -2.87
C ASP A 366 -41.21 -9.08 -1.39
N GLY A 367 -41.48 -7.80 -1.11
CA GLY A 367 -41.56 -7.31 0.26
C GLY A 367 -42.63 -7.99 1.14
N ALA A 368 -43.53 -8.80 0.57
CA ALA A 368 -44.58 -9.53 1.30
C ALA A 368 -44.73 -11.01 0.90
N GLY A 369 -44.11 -11.46 -0.19
CA GLY A 369 -44.24 -12.79 -0.78
C GLY A 369 -42.91 -13.53 -0.86
N HIS A 370 -42.96 -14.83 -0.53
CA HIS A 370 -41.85 -15.76 -0.61
C HIS A 370 -42.26 -16.95 -1.48
N GLU A 371 -41.51 -17.22 -2.54
CA GLU A 371 -41.71 -18.37 -3.44
C GLU A 371 -40.35 -19.02 -3.71
N PRO A 372 -40.04 -20.17 -3.08
CA PRO A 372 -38.78 -20.86 -3.29
C PRO A 372 -38.76 -21.55 -4.66
N HIS A 373 -37.59 -21.61 -5.28
CA HIS A 373 -37.41 -22.30 -6.55
C HIS A 373 -37.59 -23.82 -6.39
N GLU A 374 -38.32 -24.42 -7.34
CA GLU A 374 -38.53 -25.86 -7.43
C GLU A 374 -37.22 -26.55 -7.84
N ARG A 375 -36.93 -27.69 -7.19
CA ARG A 375 -35.67 -28.41 -7.39
C ARG A 375 -35.76 -29.20 -8.69
N MET A 376 -34.71 -29.17 -9.51
CA MET A 376 -34.72 -29.77 -10.86
C MET A 376 -34.97 -31.29 -10.90
N ASP A 377 -34.99 -31.98 -9.76
CA ASP A 377 -35.22 -33.42 -9.62
C ASP A 377 -36.67 -33.79 -9.25
N THR A 378 -37.61 -32.86 -9.39
CA THR A 378 -39.04 -33.06 -9.03
C THR A 378 -39.98 -33.35 -10.21
N ASP A 379 -39.46 -33.59 -11.43
CA ASP A 379 -40.23 -34.06 -12.60
C ASP A 379 -40.21 -35.60 -12.78
#